data_AF-A0A329HSN2-F1
#
_entry.id   AF-A0A329HSN2-F1
#
_cell.length_a   1.000
_cell.length_b   1.000
_cell.length_c   1.000
_cell.angle_alpha   90.00
_cell.angle_beta   90.00
_cell.angle_gamma   90.00
#
_symmetry.space_group_name_H-M   'P 1'
#
loop_
_entity.id
_entity.type
_entity.pdbx_description
1 polymer ?
#
loop_
_entity_poly.entity_id
_entity_poly.type
_entity_poly.pdbx_seq_one_letter_code
_entity_poly.pdbx_strand_id
1 'polypeptide(L)'
;MLDTNLAIKLALWLWENAAAALFGAAVVWITGRGIHRLKSAVKTSHASLLRSLRALTRRFELRERRWIRKYRFDSVWIDREVSRGHTSQIIFLLWFGLWIIAMGLKESFLITDAPLARSPIAAMVSAVPMYLFEIAWIRYSGRAAKLINYRQKVRIWRWH
;
A
#
# COMPACT_ATOMS: atom_id res chain seq x y z
N MET A 1 9.66 -78.61 26.44
CA MET A 1 8.92 -78.24 25.22
C MET A 1 8.67 -76.74 25.29
N LEU A 2 9.33 -75.96 24.44
CA LEU A 2 9.04 -74.52 24.34
C LEU A 2 7.66 -74.35 23.70
N ASP A 3 6.80 -73.54 24.34
CA ASP A 3 5.46 -73.20 23.84
C ASP A 3 5.57 -72.46 22.51
N THR A 4 5.37 -73.19 21.41
CA THR A 4 5.37 -72.68 20.04
C THR A 4 4.40 -71.50 19.86
N ASN A 5 3.30 -71.50 20.61
CA ASN A 5 2.34 -70.40 20.66
C ASN A 5 2.93 -69.08 21.19
N LEU A 6 3.84 -69.15 22.16
CA LEU A 6 4.46 -67.94 22.73
C LEU A 6 5.49 -67.35 21.76
N ALA A 7 6.24 -68.20 21.07
CA ALA A 7 7.19 -67.79 20.03
C ALA A 7 6.50 -67.11 18.84
N ILE A 8 5.36 -67.64 18.38
CA ILE A 8 4.59 -67.07 17.27
C ILE A 8 4.00 -65.70 17.65
N LYS A 9 3.45 -65.56 18.87
CA LYS A 9 2.93 -64.27 19.36
C LYS A 9 4.01 -63.21 19.49
N LEU A 10 5.19 -63.57 20.00
CA LEU A 10 6.33 -62.65 20.08
C LEU A 10 6.82 -62.23 18.70
N ALA A 11 6.88 -63.14 17.74
CA ALA A 11 7.27 -62.82 16.37
C ALA A 11 6.28 -61.87 15.68
N LEU A 12 4.97 -62.09 15.85
CA LEU A 12 3.91 -61.20 15.35
C LEU A 12 3.99 -59.81 16.00
N TRP A 13 4.13 -59.75 17.33
CA TRP A 13 4.24 -58.48 18.04
C TRP A 13 5.48 -57.67 17.65
N LEU A 14 6.64 -58.34 17.47
CA LEU A 14 7.85 -57.68 16.98
C LEU A 14 7.68 -57.17 15.55
N TRP A 15 7.01 -57.93 14.69
CA TRP A 15 6.74 -57.53 13.31
C TRP A 15 5.81 -56.32 13.22
N GLU A 16 4.72 -56.30 13.98
CA GLU A 16 3.77 -55.19 14.02
C GLU A 16 4.42 -53.89 14.52
N ASN A 17 5.24 -53.97 15.58
CA ASN A 17 5.95 -52.80 16.10
C ASN A 17 7.07 -52.32 15.17
N ALA A 18 7.79 -53.23 14.53
CA ALA A 18 8.81 -52.88 13.54
C ALA A 18 8.16 -52.19 12.32
N ALA A 19 7.03 -52.70 11.85
CA ALA A 19 6.26 -52.09 10.77
C ALA A 19 5.76 -50.69 11.17
N ALA A 20 5.17 -50.55 12.36
CA ALA A 20 4.71 -49.25 12.86
C ALA A 20 5.85 -48.23 13.00
N ALA A 21 7.03 -48.65 13.48
CA ALA A 21 8.21 -47.80 13.60
C ALA A 21 8.73 -47.33 12.23
N LEU A 22 8.78 -48.22 11.24
CA LEU A 22 9.20 -47.90 9.87
C LEU A 22 8.21 -46.95 9.19
N PHE A 23 6.91 -47.16 9.36
CA PHE A 23 5.88 -46.24 8.88
C PHE A 23 5.98 -44.86 9.54
N GLY A 24 6.16 -44.80 10.86
CA GLY A 24 6.36 -43.55 11.59
C GLY A 24 7.59 -42.78 11.11
N ALA A 25 8.72 -43.46 10.93
CA ALA A 25 9.95 -42.86 10.42
C ALA A 25 9.77 -42.33 8.98
N ALA A 26 9.08 -43.08 8.11
CA ALA A 26 8.79 -42.66 6.74
C ALA A 26 7.90 -41.41 6.70
N VAL A 27 6.85 -41.35 7.53
CA VAL A 27 5.95 -40.19 7.61
C VAL A 27 6.70 -38.95 8.11
N VAL A 28 7.51 -39.08 9.16
CA VAL A 28 8.33 -37.97 9.68
C VAL A 28 9.34 -37.47 8.64
N TRP A 29 9.95 -38.38 7.88
CA TRP A 29 10.89 -38.01 6.84
C TRP A 29 10.23 -37.30 5.65
N ILE A 30 9.06 -37.78 5.20
CA ILE A 30 8.28 -37.16 4.10
C ILE A 30 7.78 -35.78 4.52
N THR A 31 7.17 -35.67 5.70
CA THR A 31 6.66 -34.40 6.24
C THR A 31 7.77 -33.40 6.50
N GLY A 32 8.90 -33.83 7.08
CA GLY A 32 10.09 -33.00 7.27
C GLY A 32 10.62 -32.45 5.95
N ARG A 33 10.80 -33.30 4.93
CA ARG A 33 11.24 -32.85 3.59
C ARG A 33 10.24 -31.92 2.92
N GLY A 34 8.94 -32.17 3.07
CA GLY A 34 7.88 -31.30 2.57
C GLY A 34 7.95 -29.90 3.18
N ILE A 35 8.08 -29.81 4.51
CA ILE A 35 8.14 -28.55 5.25
C ILE A 35 9.40 -27.74 4.88
N HIS A 36 10.56 -28.40 4.71
CA HIS A 36 11.78 -27.71 4.28
C HIS A 36 11.65 -27.09 2.89
N ARG A 37 11.10 -27.83 1.93
CA ARG A 37 10.87 -27.32 0.55
C ARG A 37 9.87 -26.18 0.53
N LEU A 38 8.81 -26.27 1.33
CA LEU A 38 7.79 -25.22 1.43
C LEU A 38 8.38 -23.94 2.03
N LYS A 39 9.17 -24.04 3.12
CA LYS A 39 9.86 -22.88 3.71
C LYS A 39 10.83 -22.21 2.75
N SER A 40 11.58 -22.97 1.95
CA SER A 40 12.46 -22.39 0.93
C SER A 40 11.68 -21.71 -0.19
N ALA A 41 10.58 -22.31 -0.66
CA ALA A 41 9.73 -21.74 -1.71
C ALA A 41 9.08 -20.41 -1.27
N VAL A 42 8.57 -20.35 -0.03
CA VAL A 42 7.99 -19.12 0.54
C VAL A 42 9.04 -18.01 0.65
N LYS A 43 10.27 -18.33 1.10
CA LYS A 43 11.37 -17.35 1.16
C LYS A 43 11.75 -16.81 -0.22
N THR A 44 11.81 -17.68 -1.24
CA THR A 44 12.12 -17.25 -2.61
C THR A 44 11.03 -16.38 -3.21
N SER A 45 9.75 -16.69 -2.95
CA SER A 45 8.62 -15.87 -3.41
C SER A 45 8.56 -14.52 -2.71
N HIS A 46 8.82 -14.46 -1.40
CA HIS A 46 8.89 -13.20 -0.67
C HIS A 46 10.05 -12.32 -1.17
N ALA A 47 11.22 -12.93 -1.43
CA ALA A 47 12.35 -12.22 -2.01
C ALA A 47 12.08 -11.72 -3.44
N SER A 48 11.34 -12.47 -4.26
CA SER A 48 10.97 -12.05 -5.62
C SER A 48 9.96 -10.89 -5.61
N LEU A 49 8.98 -10.93 -4.71
CA LEU A 49 8.02 -9.85 -4.48
C LEU A 49 8.71 -8.57 -3.98
N LEU A 50 9.63 -8.68 -3.03
CA LEU A 50 10.41 -7.52 -2.57
C LEU A 50 11.29 -6.95 -3.70
N ARG A 51 11.86 -7.80 -4.56
CA ARG A 51 12.63 -7.36 -5.73
C ARG A 51 11.75 -6.66 -6.76
N SER A 52 10.55 -7.17 -7.04
CA SER A 52 9.63 -6.56 -8.00
C SER A 52 9.10 -5.21 -7.50
N LEU A 53 8.74 -5.13 -6.21
CA LEU A 53 8.38 -3.87 -5.55
C LEU A 53 9.55 -2.87 -5.59
N ARG A 54 10.77 -3.31 -5.27
CA ARG A 54 11.97 -2.45 -5.36
C ARG A 54 12.27 -2.01 -6.81
N ALA A 55 11.99 -2.85 -7.79
CA ALA A 55 12.14 -2.47 -9.20
C ALA A 55 11.10 -1.42 -9.62
N LEU A 56 9.86 -1.55 -9.14
CA LEU A 56 8.80 -0.55 -9.36
C LEU A 56 9.16 0.78 -8.69
N THR A 57 9.52 0.78 -7.41
CA THR A 57 9.91 2.01 -6.70
C THR A 57 11.12 2.67 -7.38
N ARG A 58 12.13 1.89 -7.80
CA ARG A 58 13.26 2.41 -8.56
C ARG A 58 12.84 3.06 -9.88
N ARG A 59 11.87 2.50 -10.61
CA ARG A 59 11.34 3.13 -11.84
C ARG A 59 10.66 4.47 -11.54
N PHE A 60 9.89 4.55 -10.46
CA PHE A 60 9.26 5.80 -10.03
C PHE A 60 10.31 6.85 -9.63
N GLU A 61 11.29 6.48 -8.81
CA GLU A 61 12.38 7.37 -8.42
C GLU A 61 13.19 7.87 -9.62
N LEU A 62 13.48 7.00 -10.59
CA LEU A 62 14.21 7.40 -11.81
C LEU A 62 13.40 8.39 -12.65
N ARG A 63 12.08 8.16 -12.81
CA ARG A 63 11.18 9.10 -13.49
C ARG A 63 11.15 10.44 -12.78
N GLU A 64 11.04 10.41 -11.45
CA GLU A 64 11.03 11.60 -10.61
C GLU A 64 12.35 12.38 -10.72
N ARG A 65 13.50 11.72 -10.63
CA ARG A 65 14.82 12.36 -10.80
C ARG A 65 15.02 12.94 -12.21
N ARG A 66 14.48 12.31 -13.25
CA ARG A 66 14.49 12.85 -14.63
C ARG A 66 13.60 14.09 -14.72
N TRP A 67 12.42 14.04 -14.12
CA TRP A 67 11.51 15.17 -14.06
C TRP A 67 12.13 16.37 -13.32
N ILE A 68 12.67 16.17 -12.12
CA ILE A 68 13.35 17.22 -11.34
C ILE A 68 14.52 17.82 -12.13
N ARG A 69 15.30 17.02 -12.85
CA ARG A 69 16.40 17.51 -13.70
C ARG A 69 15.93 18.38 -14.85
N LYS A 70 14.73 18.15 -15.40
CA LYS A 70 14.16 18.94 -16.50
C LYS A 70 13.77 20.36 -16.06
N TYR A 71 13.31 20.54 -14.82
CA TYR A 71 12.77 21.81 -14.31
C TYR A 71 13.70 22.49 -13.28
N ARG A 72 15.00 22.13 -13.28
CA ARG A 72 15.90 22.22 -12.11
C ARG A 72 16.15 23.62 -11.54
N PHE A 73 15.90 24.72 -12.26
CA PHE A 73 16.36 26.04 -11.83
C PHE A 73 15.47 27.23 -12.19
N ASP A 74 14.29 27.01 -12.74
CA ASP A 74 13.39 28.12 -13.05
C ASP A 74 12.57 28.47 -11.80
N SER A 75 12.97 29.51 -11.08
CA SER A 75 12.23 30.01 -9.91
C SER A 75 10.79 30.34 -10.28
N VAL A 76 10.57 30.83 -11.50
CA VAL A 76 9.22 31.14 -12.02
C VAL A 76 8.36 29.87 -12.10
N TRP A 77 8.96 28.73 -12.44
CA TRP A 77 8.24 27.46 -12.49
C TRP A 77 7.82 27.00 -11.09
N ILE A 78 8.72 27.12 -10.10
CA ILE A 78 8.42 26.78 -8.70
C ILE A 78 7.30 27.69 -8.19
N ASP A 79 7.40 28.99 -8.41
CA ASP A 79 6.40 29.96 -7.96
C ASP A 79 5.04 29.73 -8.64
N ARG A 80 5.01 29.32 -9.91
CA ARG A 80 3.79 28.92 -10.60
C ARG A 80 3.15 27.67 -9.98
N GLU A 81 3.94 26.66 -9.63
CA GLU A 81 3.40 25.43 -9.04
C GLU A 81 2.91 25.67 -7.59
N VAL A 82 3.61 26.51 -6.83
CA VAL A 82 3.18 26.99 -5.50
C VAL A 82 1.89 27.80 -5.60
N SER A 83 1.84 28.75 -6.54
CA SER A 83 0.64 29.56 -6.82
C SER A 83 -0.55 28.69 -7.18
N ARG A 84 -0.38 27.71 -8.09
CA ARG A 84 -1.42 26.72 -8.42
C ARG A 84 -1.89 25.91 -7.20
N GLY A 85 -0.95 25.51 -6.34
CA GLY A 85 -1.26 24.87 -5.06
C GLY A 85 -2.16 25.75 -4.20
N HIS A 86 -1.79 27.01 -3.97
CA HIS A 86 -2.60 27.97 -3.23
C HIS A 86 -3.96 28.24 -3.88
N THR A 87 -4.02 28.39 -5.21
CA THR A 87 -5.29 28.56 -5.91
C THR A 87 -6.20 27.35 -5.72
N SER A 88 -5.68 26.12 -5.84
CA SER A 88 -6.48 24.91 -5.58
C SER A 88 -6.95 24.82 -4.13
N GLN A 89 -6.13 25.25 -3.16
CA GLN A 89 -6.51 25.32 -1.75
C GLN A 89 -7.62 26.34 -1.50
N ILE A 90 -7.53 27.53 -2.10
CA ILE A 90 -8.56 28.57 -2.00
C ILE A 90 -9.88 28.06 -2.58
N ILE A 91 -9.85 27.47 -3.78
CA ILE A 91 -11.06 26.92 -4.40
C ILE A 91 -11.65 25.80 -3.53
N PHE A 92 -10.81 24.91 -2.99
CA PHE A 92 -11.24 23.88 -2.05
C PHE A 92 -11.95 24.49 -0.83
N LEU A 93 -11.34 25.50 -0.18
CA LEU A 93 -11.91 26.14 1.01
C LEU A 93 -13.23 26.86 0.71
N LEU A 94 -13.31 27.56 -0.44
CA LEU A 94 -14.54 28.21 -0.88
C LEU A 94 -15.65 27.18 -1.12
N TRP A 95 -15.33 26.08 -1.82
CA TRP A 95 -16.29 25.03 -2.10
C TRP A 95 -16.74 24.30 -0.83
N PHE A 96 -15.80 24.01 0.07
CA PHE A 96 -16.08 23.40 1.37
C PHE A 96 -16.97 24.29 2.24
N GLY A 97 -16.67 25.60 2.29
CA GLY A 97 -17.50 26.57 3.00
C GLY A 97 -18.92 26.65 2.44
N LEU A 98 -19.07 26.73 1.12
CA LEU A 98 -20.38 26.71 0.46
C LEU A 98 -21.13 25.40 0.73
N TRP A 99 -20.44 24.26 0.71
CA TRP A 99 -21.03 22.95 0.98
C TRP A 99 -21.50 22.83 2.43
N ILE A 100 -20.71 23.31 3.41
CA ILE A 100 -21.13 23.36 4.82
C ILE A 100 -22.35 24.25 4.99
N ILE A 101 -22.36 25.44 4.41
CA ILE A 101 -23.51 26.35 4.51
C ILE A 101 -24.75 25.70 3.90
N ALA A 102 -24.62 25.07 2.73
CA ALA A 102 -25.73 24.36 2.08
C ALA A 102 -26.27 23.19 2.93
N MET A 103 -25.39 22.43 3.60
CA MET A 103 -25.79 21.34 4.50
C MET A 103 -26.35 21.85 5.83
N GLY A 104 -25.81 22.93 6.39
CA GLY A 104 -26.31 23.55 7.63
C GLY A 104 -27.65 24.24 7.44
N LEU A 105 -27.91 24.82 6.24
CA LEU A 105 -29.21 25.37 5.88
C LEU A 105 -30.29 24.28 5.77
N LYS A 106 -29.93 23.05 5.37
CA LYS A 106 -30.85 21.90 5.39
C LYS A 106 -31.33 21.56 6.81
N GLU A 107 -30.46 21.70 7.81
CA GLU A 107 -30.79 21.36 9.21
C GLU A 107 -31.51 22.50 9.94
N SER A 108 -31.25 23.76 9.58
CA SER A 108 -31.76 24.95 10.29
C SER A 108 -32.99 25.59 9.64
N PHE A 109 -33.16 25.50 8.33
CA PHE A 109 -34.32 26.02 7.61
C PHE A 109 -35.06 24.89 6.90
N LEU A 110 -36.39 24.83 7.08
CA LEU A 110 -37.34 23.92 6.44
C LEU A 110 -37.47 24.15 4.91
N ILE A 111 -36.36 24.22 4.17
CA ILE A 111 -36.34 24.23 2.71
C ILE A 111 -36.33 22.78 2.23
N THR A 112 -37.47 22.11 2.40
CA THR A 112 -37.70 20.70 2.06
C THR A 112 -37.59 20.38 0.56
N ASP A 113 -37.56 21.43 -0.28
CA ASP A 113 -37.58 21.32 -1.74
C ASP A 113 -36.23 21.50 -2.43
N ALA A 114 -35.16 21.81 -1.68
CA ALA A 114 -33.82 21.91 -2.26
C ALA A 114 -33.31 20.52 -2.70
N PRO A 115 -32.72 20.38 -3.91
CA PRO A 115 -32.27 19.09 -4.44
C PRO A 115 -31.17 18.43 -3.58
N LEU A 116 -30.36 19.24 -2.87
CA LEU A 116 -29.37 18.77 -1.90
C LEU A 116 -29.98 18.21 -0.61
N ALA A 117 -31.17 18.67 -0.23
CA ALA A 117 -31.88 18.20 0.96
C ALA A 117 -32.57 16.85 0.72
N ARG A 118 -33.10 16.65 -0.50
CA ARG A 118 -33.92 15.48 -0.88
C ARG A 118 -33.15 14.19 -1.14
N SER A 119 -31.88 14.26 -1.57
CA SER A 119 -31.12 13.06 -1.94
C SER A 119 -29.70 13.04 -1.36
N PRO A 120 -29.33 12.02 -0.58
CA PRO A 120 -27.95 11.86 -0.09
C PRO A 120 -26.94 11.69 -1.24
N ILE A 121 -27.39 11.17 -2.39
CA ILE A 121 -26.55 11.01 -3.59
C ILE A 121 -26.16 12.38 -4.14
N ALA A 122 -27.10 13.34 -4.18
CA ALA A 122 -26.81 14.70 -4.64
C ALA A 122 -25.79 15.41 -3.73
N ALA A 123 -25.86 15.18 -2.42
CA ALA A 123 -24.89 15.70 -1.45
C ALA A 123 -23.50 15.07 -1.60
N MET A 124 -23.41 13.78 -1.93
CA MET A 124 -22.14 13.12 -2.23
C MET A 124 -21.53 13.61 -3.55
N VAL A 125 -22.35 13.75 -4.60
CA VAL A 125 -21.89 14.26 -5.90
C VAL A 125 -21.42 15.71 -5.80
N SER A 126 -22.08 16.54 -5.01
CA SER A 126 -21.66 17.94 -4.79
C SER A 126 -20.33 18.06 -4.02
N ALA A 127 -19.92 17.03 -3.29
CA ALA A 127 -18.61 16.96 -2.63
C ALA A 127 -17.49 16.51 -3.58
N VAL A 128 -17.78 15.94 -4.75
CA VAL A 128 -16.74 15.44 -5.68
C VAL A 128 -15.76 16.53 -6.14
N PRO A 129 -16.22 17.75 -6.53
CA PRO A 129 -15.29 18.83 -6.89
C PRO A 129 -14.30 19.17 -5.77
N MET A 130 -14.76 19.16 -4.52
CA MET A 130 -13.92 19.40 -3.34
C MET A 130 -12.74 18.41 -3.28
N TYR A 131 -13.02 17.11 -3.38
CA TYR A 131 -11.97 16.09 -3.36
C TYR A 131 -11.00 16.21 -4.55
N LEU A 132 -11.49 16.62 -5.72
CA LEU A 132 -10.60 16.87 -6.88
C LEU A 132 -9.62 18.00 -6.59
N PHE A 133 -10.08 19.09 -5.97
CA PHE A 133 -9.21 20.22 -5.60
C PHE A 133 -8.27 19.87 -4.45
N GLU A 134 -8.69 19.05 -3.50
CA GLU A 134 -7.83 18.54 -2.43
C GLU A 134 -6.67 17.70 -3.01
N ILE A 135 -6.98 16.75 -3.89
CA ILE A 135 -5.97 15.92 -4.55
C ILE A 135 -5.03 16.78 -5.40
N ALA A 136 -5.58 17.76 -6.12
CA ALA A 136 -4.80 18.71 -6.90
C ALA A 136 -3.84 19.52 -6.01
N TRP A 137 -4.34 20.05 -4.89
CA TRP A 137 -3.55 20.80 -3.93
C TRP A 137 -2.39 19.96 -3.37
N ILE A 138 -2.67 18.74 -2.89
CA ILE A 138 -1.63 17.84 -2.36
C ILE A 138 -0.56 17.56 -3.44
N ARG A 139 -0.99 17.33 -4.68
CA ARG A 139 -0.09 17.04 -5.79
C ARG A 139 0.81 18.23 -6.13
N TYR A 140 0.25 19.45 -6.21
CA TYR A 140 1.02 20.66 -6.54
C TYR A 140 1.97 21.04 -5.40
N SER A 141 1.48 21.05 -4.16
CA SER A 141 2.31 21.32 -2.97
C SER A 141 3.44 20.31 -2.82
N GLY A 142 3.17 19.02 -3.03
CA GLY A 142 4.18 17.97 -2.98
C GLY A 142 5.27 18.12 -4.05
N ARG A 143 4.90 18.52 -5.26
CA ARG A 143 5.86 18.81 -6.36
C ARG A 143 6.73 20.01 -6.04
N ALA A 144 6.13 21.10 -5.55
CA ALA A 144 6.86 22.31 -5.16
C ALA A 144 7.87 22.01 -4.05
N ALA A 145 7.45 21.32 -2.98
CA ALA A 145 8.33 20.96 -1.87
C ALA A 145 9.54 20.11 -2.33
N LYS A 146 9.31 19.14 -3.21
CA LYS A 146 10.39 18.31 -3.78
C LYS A 146 11.42 19.13 -4.56
N LEU A 147 10.98 20.10 -5.34
CA LEU A 147 11.88 21.00 -6.09
C LEU A 147 12.65 21.94 -5.17
N ILE A 148 12.00 22.51 -4.16
CA ILE A 148 12.64 23.37 -3.16
C ILE A 148 13.73 22.59 -2.42
N ASN A 149 13.42 21.41 -1.90
CA ASN A 149 14.38 20.55 -1.19
C ASN A 149 15.55 20.15 -2.09
N TYR A 150 15.29 19.85 -3.36
CA TYR A 150 16.36 19.54 -4.31
C TYR A 150 17.24 20.76 -4.60
N ARG A 151 16.65 21.95 -4.77
CA ARG A 151 17.39 23.21 -4.95
C ARG A 151 18.25 23.53 -3.73
N GLN A 152 17.71 23.41 -2.52
CA GLN A 152 18.45 23.61 -1.26
C GLN A 152 19.62 22.64 -1.14
N LYS A 153 19.39 21.35 -1.42
CA LYS A 153 20.46 20.35 -1.46
C LYS A 153 21.57 20.78 -2.42
N VAL A 154 21.23 21.09 -3.68
CA VAL A 154 22.23 21.50 -4.69
C VAL A 154 22.96 22.78 -4.29
N ARG A 155 22.30 23.74 -3.63
CA ARG A 155 22.94 24.94 -3.11
C ARG A 155 24.01 24.58 -2.07
N ILE A 156 23.69 23.74 -1.09
CA ILE A 156 24.66 23.29 -0.07
C ILE A 156 25.91 22.68 -0.73
N TRP A 157 25.73 21.83 -1.76
CA TRP A 157 26.86 21.20 -2.48
C TRP A 157 27.69 22.15 -3.35
N ARG A 158 27.22 23.36 -3.67
CA ARG A 158 27.94 24.32 -4.52
C ARG A 158 28.78 25.31 -3.70
N TRP A 159 28.41 25.52 -2.43
CA TRP A 159 29.02 26.53 -1.55
C TRP A 159 29.75 25.91 -0.34
N HIS A 160 29.90 24.59 -0.33
CA HIS A 160 30.83 23.83 0.51
C HIS A 160 31.96 23.31 -0.38
#